data_AF-A0AAV7CJF4-F1
#
_entry.id   AF-A0AAV7CJF4-F1
#
_cell.length_a   1.000
_cell.length_b   1.000
_cell.length_c   1.000
_cell.angle_alpha   90.00
_cell.angle_beta   90.00
_cell.angle_gamma   90.00
#
_symmetry.space_group_name_H-M   'P 1'
#
loop_
_entity.id
_entity.type
_entity.pdbx_description
1 polymer ?
#
loop_
_entity_poly.entity_id
_entity_poly.type
_entity_poly.pdbx_seq_one_letter_code
_entity_poly.pdbx_strand_id
1 'polypeptide(L)'
;MTPTRTYSAHQSRVTMVLFILEMEWMLSTGQDKLFTWHCSETGERLGNYRTTACASCLQFDVETRHVFVGDHSGQVTILKLEQDNCSLITTFKGHTAGVTSLCWDPVQRLLFSGSSDHSIIIWDIGGRKGMALELQGHRDKIQSIAYAHHSRQLISCSADGGIVVWNMDVERQEHHCRKCGKAVCGKCSSKSSTIPLMGFEFEVRVCDSCYDSITDEQHNRDTEEGHIALPSHSRPGGHSSTLEISCHFSFRRMGPRALQSLSHGGTPC
;
A
#
# COMPACT_ATOMS: atom_id res chain seq x y z
N MET A 1 -25.74 20.56 -15.61
CA MET A 1 -25.29 20.55 -14.20
C MET A 1 -24.44 21.80 -13.99
N THR A 2 -24.78 22.66 -13.04
CA THR A 2 -23.99 23.85 -12.69
C THR A 2 -23.14 23.56 -11.45
N PRO A 3 -21.89 24.05 -11.38
CA PRO A 3 -21.07 23.88 -10.19
C PRO A 3 -21.74 24.60 -9.02
N THR A 4 -21.96 23.89 -7.91
CA THR A 4 -22.59 24.46 -6.71
C THR A 4 -21.60 25.29 -5.89
N ARG A 5 -20.34 24.83 -5.76
CA ARG A 5 -19.29 25.50 -4.99
C ARG A 5 -17.91 25.20 -5.57
N THR A 6 -17.00 26.16 -5.45
CA THR A 6 -15.57 26.02 -5.80
C THR A 6 -14.74 26.71 -4.71
N TYR A 7 -13.74 26.02 -4.17
CA TYR A 7 -12.78 26.59 -3.21
C TYR A 7 -11.38 26.07 -3.50
N SER A 8 -10.36 26.86 -3.13
CA SER A 8 -8.96 26.53 -3.38
C SER A 8 -8.38 25.74 -2.21
N ALA A 9 -8.35 24.41 -2.35
CA ALA A 9 -7.79 23.52 -1.33
C ALA A 9 -6.24 23.44 -1.36
N HIS A 10 -5.65 23.52 -2.56
CA HIS A 10 -4.22 23.31 -2.81
C HIS A 10 -3.66 24.39 -3.74
N GLN A 11 -2.37 24.70 -3.61
CA GLN A 11 -1.65 25.64 -4.49
C GLN A 11 -1.15 24.97 -5.77
N SER A 12 -1.17 23.64 -5.82
CA SER A 12 -0.74 22.83 -6.96
C SER A 12 -1.79 21.78 -7.28
N ARG A 13 -1.50 20.90 -8.24
CA ARG A 13 -2.37 19.82 -8.67
C ARG A 13 -2.81 18.96 -7.48
N VAL A 14 -4.13 18.80 -7.35
CA VAL A 14 -4.75 17.84 -6.42
C VAL A 14 -4.55 16.44 -7.00
N THR A 15 -3.99 15.55 -6.19
CA THR A 15 -3.67 14.17 -6.59
C THR A 15 -4.77 13.19 -6.19
N MET A 16 -5.34 13.37 -4.99
CA MET A 16 -6.37 12.51 -4.44
C MET A 16 -7.41 13.35 -3.70
N VAL A 17 -8.67 12.91 -3.76
CA VAL A 17 -9.77 13.42 -2.95
C VAL A 17 -10.54 12.22 -2.38
N LEU A 18 -10.85 12.26 -1.10
CA LEU A 18 -11.65 11.25 -0.43
C LEU A 18 -12.77 11.90 0.38
N PHE A 19 -14.01 11.49 0.12
CA PHE A 19 -15.17 11.93 0.88
C PHE A 19 -15.49 10.92 1.99
N ILE A 20 -15.64 11.40 3.21
CA ILE A 20 -16.01 10.61 4.39
C ILE A 20 -17.43 11.01 4.79
N LEU A 21 -18.36 10.08 4.59
CA LEU A 21 -19.78 10.34 4.82
C LEU A 21 -20.09 10.55 6.31
N GLU A 22 -19.51 9.74 7.19
CA GLU A 22 -19.82 9.71 8.63
C GLU A 22 -19.40 11.01 9.34
N MET A 23 -18.42 11.72 8.80
CA MET A 23 -17.90 12.97 9.37
C MET A 23 -18.25 14.19 8.52
N GLU A 24 -18.84 13.98 7.33
CA GLU A 24 -19.05 15.02 6.33
C GLU A 24 -17.74 15.78 6.01
N TRP A 25 -16.66 15.02 5.83
CA TRP A 25 -15.32 15.57 5.56
C TRP A 25 -14.89 15.28 4.13
N MET A 26 -14.21 16.26 3.54
CA MET A 26 -13.51 16.15 2.27
C MET A 26 -12.01 16.20 2.53
N LEU A 27 -11.36 15.05 2.42
CA LEU A 27 -9.91 14.92 2.48
C LEU A 27 -9.31 15.14 1.10
N SER A 28 -8.19 15.86 1.02
CA SER A 28 -7.47 16.06 -0.23
C SER A 28 -5.97 16.10 -0.04
N THR A 29 -5.24 15.58 -1.02
CA THR A 29 -3.78 15.69 -1.11
C THR A 29 -3.38 16.36 -2.40
N GLY A 30 -2.24 17.04 -2.39
CA GLY A 30 -1.72 17.71 -3.57
C GLY A 30 -0.20 17.63 -3.72
N GLN A 31 0.25 18.05 -4.89
CA GLN A 31 1.67 18.21 -5.21
C GLN A 31 2.34 19.40 -4.50
N ASP A 32 1.57 20.18 -3.73
CA ASP A 32 2.08 21.24 -2.85
C ASP A 32 2.60 20.72 -1.50
N LYS A 33 2.68 19.40 -1.34
CA LYS A 33 3.09 18.70 -0.10
C LYS A 33 2.14 18.96 1.07
N LEU A 34 0.90 19.32 0.76
CA LEU A 34 -0.15 19.48 1.75
C LEU A 34 -1.10 18.30 1.65
N PHE A 35 -1.46 17.81 2.83
CA PHE A 35 -2.70 17.11 3.07
C PHE A 35 -3.64 18.11 3.75
N THR A 36 -4.87 18.24 3.26
CA THR A 36 -5.86 19.17 3.80
C THR A 36 -7.20 18.45 3.97
N TRP A 37 -7.99 18.88 4.95
CA TRP A 37 -9.37 18.43 5.09
C TRP A 37 -10.31 19.60 5.29
N HIS A 38 -11.50 19.45 4.71
CA HIS A 38 -12.53 20.48 4.66
C HIS A 38 -13.86 19.90 5.11
N CYS A 39 -14.72 20.76 5.66
CA CYS A 39 -16.13 20.42 5.86
C CYS A 39 -16.81 20.31 4.48
N SER A 40 -17.51 19.20 4.21
CA SER A 40 -18.15 18.99 2.90
C SER A 40 -19.35 19.92 2.67
N GLU A 41 -20.03 20.34 3.74
CA GLU A 41 -21.20 21.21 3.65
C GLU A 41 -20.78 22.68 3.42
N THR A 42 -19.84 23.19 4.22
CA THR A 42 -19.43 24.60 4.17
C THR A 42 -18.32 24.84 3.15
N GLY A 43 -17.45 23.86 2.92
CA GLY A 43 -16.20 24.01 2.16
C GLY A 43 -15.08 24.67 2.98
N GLU A 44 -15.31 24.91 4.28
CA GLU A 44 -14.33 25.51 5.16
C GLU A 44 -13.18 24.54 5.45
N ARG A 45 -11.95 25.05 5.44
CA ARG A 45 -10.77 24.26 5.77
C ARG A 45 -10.67 24.06 7.27
N LEU A 46 -10.86 22.82 7.69
CA LEU A 46 -10.77 22.39 9.08
C LEU A 46 -9.31 22.28 9.53
N GLY A 47 -8.43 21.80 8.64
CA GLY A 47 -7.01 21.75 8.94
C GLY A 47 -6.13 21.32 7.78
N ASN A 48 -4.82 21.26 8.07
CA ASN A 48 -3.81 20.80 7.12
C ASN A 48 -2.63 20.14 7.84
N TYR A 49 -1.92 19.30 7.10
CA TYR A 49 -0.64 18.72 7.50
C TYR A 49 0.33 18.80 6.33
N ARG A 50 1.59 19.15 6.62
CA ARG A 50 2.64 19.24 5.62
C ARG A 50 3.47 17.96 5.59
N THR A 51 3.42 17.25 4.48
CA THR A 51 4.24 16.08 4.23
C THR A 51 5.66 16.48 3.80
N THR A 52 6.60 15.54 3.89
CA THR A 52 8.01 15.72 3.50
C THR A 52 8.15 15.93 1.98
N ALA A 53 7.40 15.16 1.20
CA ALA A 53 7.31 15.21 -0.25
C ALA A 53 5.85 15.35 -0.72
N CYS A 54 5.64 15.48 -2.03
CA CYS A 54 4.31 15.53 -2.62
C CYS A 54 3.53 14.28 -2.22
N ALA A 55 2.27 14.43 -1.83
CA ALA A 55 1.41 13.29 -1.49
C ALA A 55 0.70 12.80 -2.75
N SER A 56 0.74 11.49 -3.00
CA SER A 56 0.22 10.84 -4.21
C SER A 56 -1.08 10.09 -3.96
N CYS A 57 -1.22 9.51 -2.76
CA CYS A 57 -2.32 8.64 -2.41
C CYS A 57 -2.71 8.78 -0.95
N LEU A 58 -3.97 8.47 -0.65
CA LEU A 58 -4.57 8.64 0.66
C LEU A 58 -5.61 7.55 0.94
N GLN A 59 -5.67 7.08 2.18
CA GLN A 59 -6.73 6.22 2.71
C GLN A 59 -7.15 6.70 4.11
N PHE A 60 -8.39 6.42 4.51
CA PHE A 60 -8.91 6.81 5.81
C PHE A 60 -9.63 5.65 6.51
N ASP A 61 -9.40 5.53 7.81
CA ASP A 61 -10.10 4.62 8.69
C ASP A 61 -11.08 5.37 9.59
N VAL A 62 -12.37 5.13 9.37
CA VAL A 62 -13.47 5.80 10.10
C VAL A 62 -13.51 5.38 11.57
N GLU A 63 -13.22 4.12 11.88
CA GLU A 63 -13.35 3.60 13.25
C GLU A 63 -12.31 4.23 14.19
N THR A 64 -11.07 4.29 13.72
CA THR A 64 -9.95 4.77 14.53
C THR A 64 -9.57 6.23 14.26
N ARG A 65 -10.18 6.86 13.25
CA ARG A 65 -9.87 8.21 12.75
C ARG A 65 -8.41 8.38 12.33
N HIS A 66 -7.82 7.33 11.77
CA HIS A 66 -6.49 7.41 11.18
C HIS A 66 -6.57 7.67 9.69
N VAL A 67 -5.67 8.52 9.19
CA VAL A 67 -5.43 8.74 7.78
C VAL A 67 -4.04 8.23 7.43
N PHE A 68 -3.96 7.53 6.30
CA PHE A 68 -2.73 7.02 5.73
C PHE A 68 -2.41 7.83 4.48
N VAL A 69 -1.25 8.47 4.45
CA VAL A 69 -0.82 9.32 3.34
C VAL A 69 0.47 8.78 2.78
N GLY A 70 0.47 8.43 1.49
CA GLY A 70 1.66 8.00 0.76
C GLY A 70 2.30 9.17 0.04
N ASP A 71 3.62 9.28 0.15
CA ASP A 71 4.38 10.36 -0.48
C ASP A 71 5.32 9.89 -1.59
N HIS A 72 5.76 10.84 -2.41
CA HIS A 72 6.72 10.62 -3.48
C HIS A 72 8.15 10.32 -2.99
N SER A 73 8.43 10.39 -1.68
CA SER A 73 9.71 9.97 -1.09
C SER A 73 9.73 8.50 -0.66
N GLY A 74 8.62 7.78 -0.82
CA GLY A 74 8.50 6.38 -0.42
C GLY A 74 8.06 6.18 1.03
N GLN A 75 7.61 7.25 1.70
CA GLN A 75 7.12 7.16 3.06
C GLN A 75 5.60 7.07 3.09
N VAL A 76 5.11 6.32 4.06
CA VAL A 76 3.70 6.27 4.40
C VAL A 76 3.53 6.89 5.78
N THR A 77 2.86 8.03 5.82
CA THR A 77 2.61 8.78 7.05
C THR A 77 1.25 8.42 7.62
N ILE A 78 1.20 8.08 8.91
CA ILE A 78 -0.03 7.81 9.64
C ILE A 78 -0.32 9.00 10.55
N LEU A 79 -1.47 9.61 10.33
CA LEU A 79 -1.95 10.71 11.16
C LEU A 79 -3.28 10.33 11.80
N LYS A 80 -3.53 10.82 13.00
CA LYS A 80 -4.84 10.75 13.63
C LYS A 80 -5.52 12.11 13.49
N LEU A 81 -6.73 12.10 12.93
CA LEU A 81 -7.51 13.31 12.67
C LEU A 81 -8.53 13.57 13.78
N GLU A 82 -8.59 14.83 14.18
CA GLU A 82 -9.62 15.42 15.03
C GLU A 82 -10.29 16.57 14.26
N GLN A 83 -11.33 17.18 14.84
CA GLN A 83 -12.14 18.19 14.14
C GLN A 83 -11.27 19.32 13.57
N ASP A 84 -10.43 19.91 14.42
CA ASP A 84 -9.66 21.12 14.10
C ASP A 84 -8.14 20.90 14.19
N ASN A 85 -7.71 19.64 14.41
CA ASN A 85 -6.29 19.33 14.58
C ASN A 85 -5.96 17.92 14.08
N CYS A 86 -4.67 17.69 13.90
CA CYS A 86 -4.11 16.43 13.43
C CYS A 86 -2.85 16.11 14.22
N SER A 87 -2.70 14.86 14.65
CA SER A 87 -1.50 14.37 15.35
C SER A 87 -0.77 13.33 14.52
N LEU A 88 0.55 13.46 14.42
CA LEU A 88 1.40 12.44 13.79
C LEU A 88 1.52 11.24 14.72
N ILE A 89 1.12 10.06 14.24
CA ILE A 89 1.24 8.82 15.01
C ILE A 89 2.58 8.16 14.71
N THR A 90 2.85 7.90 13.43
CA THR A 90 4.10 7.28 12.99
C THR A 90 4.30 7.47 11.50
N THR A 91 5.51 7.18 11.02
CA THR A 91 5.85 7.18 9.60
C THR A 91 6.57 5.88 9.27
N PHE A 92 6.06 5.17 8.27
CA PHE A 92 6.69 3.98 7.73
C PHE A 92 7.65 4.35 6.59
N LYS A 93 8.87 3.83 6.69
CA LYS A 93 9.90 3.94 5.66
C LYS A 93 10.27 2.54 5.22
N GLY A 94 10.10 2.25 3.94
CA GLY A 94 10.43 0.93 3.37
C GLY A 94 10.59 0.98 1.86
N HIS A 95 9.78 1.79 1.17
CA HIS A 95 9.94 1.98 -0.26
C HIS A 95 11.16 2.83 -0.60
N THR A 96 11.82 2.48 -1.69
CA THR A 96 12.99 3.21 -2.22
C THR A 96 12.60 4.30 -3.21
N ALA A 97 11.36 4.25 -3.71
CA ALA A 97 10.77 5.23 -4.60
C ALA A 97 9.39 5.67 -4.11
N GLY A 98 8.76 6.61 -4.82
CA GLY A 98 7.47 7.18 -4.43
C GLY A 98 6.35 6.15 -4.36
N VAL A 99 5.58 6.20 -3.27
CA VAL A 99 4.36 5.41 -3.10
C VAL A 99 3.34 5.89 -4.12
N THR A 100 2.75 4.99 -4.88
CA THR A 100 1.77 5.32 -5.93
C THR A 100 0.34 5.02 -5.51
N SER A 101 0.14 4.02 -4.64
CA SER A 101 -1.19 3.59 -4.23
C SER A 101 -1.18 3.05 -2.80
N LEU A 102 -2.27 3.27 -2.08
CA LEU A 102 -2.53 2.72 -0.75
C LEU A 102 -3.88 2.03 -0.72
N CYS A 103 -3.98 0.93 0.02
CA CYS A 103 -5.23 0.25 0.31
C CYS A 103 -5.28 -0.20 1.78
N TRP A 104 -6.37 0.06 2.47
CA TRP A 104 -6.53 -0.24 3.90
C TRP A 104 -7.54 -1.38 4.11
N ASP A 105 -7.18 -2.36 4.95
CA ASP A 105 -8.12 -3.34 5.48
C ASP A 105 -8.36 -3.13 6.98
N PRO A 106 -9.56 -2.64 7.38
CA PRO A 106 -9.87 -2.41 8.78
C PRO A 106 -10.04 -3.71 9.58
N VAL A 107 -10.37 -4.83 8.91
CA VAL A 107 -10.66 -6.11 9.59
C VAL A 107 -9.36 -6.74 10.09
N GLN A 108 -8.36 -6.88 9.24
CA GLN A 108 -7.06 -7.44 9.60
C GLN A 108 -6.06 -6.38 10.08
N ARG A 109 -6.41 -5.08 9.99
CA ARG A 109 -5.54 -3.93 10.29
C ARG A 109 -4.25 -3.95 9.46
N LEU A 110 -4.40 -4.30 8.18
CA LEU A 110 -3.31 -4.34 7.21
C LEU A 110 -3.42 -3.14 6.28
N LEU A 111 -2.29 -2.47 6.07
CA LEU A 111 -2.14 -1.44 5.06
C LEU A 111 -1.26 -1.96 3.93
N PHE A 112 -1.74 -1.85 2.70
CA PHE A 112 -1.01 -2.22 1.50
C PHE A 112 -0.49 -0.95 0.83
N SER A 113 0.81 -0.87 0.57
CA SER A 113 1.43 0.23 -0.19
C SER A 113 2.09 -0.30 -1.45
N GLY A 114 1.75 0.30 -2.59
CA GLY A 114 2.41 0.06 -3.87
C GLY A 114 3.29 1.23 -4.24
N SER A 115 4.42 0.96 -4.86
CA SER A 115 5.43 1.98 -5.15
C SER A 115 5.97 1.88 -6.57
N SER A 116 6.64 2.96 -6.96
CA SER A 116 7.39 3.05 -8.21
C SER A 116 8.66 2.19 -8.21
N ASP A 117 9.05 1.61 -7.06
CA ASP A 117 10.17 0.67 -6.91
C ASP A 117 9.81 -0.78 -7.28
N HIS A 118 8.64 -0.99 -7.87
CA HIS A 118 8.13 -2.29 -8.33
C HIS A 118 7.68 -3.22 -7.18
N SER A 119 7.74 -2.77 -5.93
CA SER A 119 7.37 -3.56 -4.76
C SER A 119 6.06 -3.12 -4.13
N ILE A 120 5.38 -4.09 -3.51
CA ILE A 120 4.22 -3.86 -2.67
C ILE A 120 4.60 -4.22 -1.25
N ILE A 121 4.41 -3.31 -0.29
CA ILE A 121 4.66 -3.59 1.12
C ILE A 121 3.33 -3.69 1.87
N ILE A 122 3.22 -4.71 2.73
CA ILE A 122 2.10 -4.93 3.64
C ILE A 122 2.55 -4.52 5.03
N TRP A 123 1.85 -3.58 5.66
CA TRP A 123 2.15 -3.08 6.99
C TRP A 123 1.09 -3.60 7.98
N ASP A 124 1.54 -4.35 9.00
CA ASP A 124 0.69 -4.71 10.14
C ASP A 124 0.64 -3.56 11.16
N ILE A 125 -0.52 -2.91 11.25
CA ILE A 125 -0.78 -1.81 12.20
C ILE A 125 -1.41 -2.35 13.50
N GLY A 126 -1.93 -3.58 13.49
CA GLY A 126 -2.59 -4.25 14.61
C GLY A 126 -1.64 -4.79 15.68
N GLY A 127 -0.32 -4.66 15.49
CA GLY A 127 0.68 -5.01 16.49
C GLY A 127 0.85 -6.52 16.72
N ARG A 128 0.45 -7.37 15.77
CA ARG A 128 0.60 -8.83 15.92
C ARG A 128 2.02 -9.32 15.65
N LYS A 129 2.84 -8.53 14.96
CA LYS A 129 4.32 -8.51 14.91
C LYS A 129 4.66 -7.47 13.87
N GLY A 130 5.59 -6.55 14.13
CA GLY A 130 5.97 -5.45 13.21
C GLY A 130 6.60 -5.89 11.89
N MET A 131 5.89 -6.70 11.10
CA MET A 131 6.33 -7.28 9.86
C MET A 131 5.79 -6.44 8.71
N ALA A 132 6.66 -5.60 8.15
CA ALA A 132 6.51 -5.13 6.80
C ALA A 132 6.81 -6.32 5.88
N LEU A 133 5.84 -6.74 5.07
CA LEU A 133 6.05 -7.80 4.09
C LEU A 133 6.08 -7.24 2.69
N GLU A 134 7.18 -7.47 1.98
CA GLU A 134 7.29 -7.17 0.56
C GLU A 134 6.74 -8.30 -0.32
N LEU A 135 5.91 -7.92 -1.29
CA LEU A 135 5.46 -8.76 -2.40
C LEU A 135 6.19 -8.30 -3.66
N GLN A 136 6.99 -9.19 -4.22
CA GLN A 136 7.67 -8.98 -5.50
C GLN A 136 7.07 -9.89 -6.58
N GLY A 137 6.83 -9.31 -7.75
CA GLY A 137 6.21 -10.02 -8.88
C GLY A 137 5.97 -9.13 -10.10
N HIS A 138 5.90 -7.81 -9.90
CA HIS A 138 5.88 -6.84 -10.98
C HIS A 138 7.29 -6.53 -11.49
N ARG A 139 7.39 -6.22 -12.80
CA ARG A 139 8.64 -5.88 -13.48
C ARG A 139 8.81 -4.39 -13.72
N ASP A 140 7.75 -3.61 -13.49
CA ASP A 140 7.74 -2.16 -13.62
C ASP A 140 6.89 -1.53 -12.49
N LYS A 141 6.79 -0.20 -12.47
CA LYS A 141 6.18 0.59 -11.40
C LYS A 141 4.73 0.19 -11.19
N ILE A 142 4.36 0.00 -9.93
CA ILE A 142 2.97 -0.28 -9.58
C ILE A 142 2.17 1.00 -9.79
N GLN A 143 1.04 0.89 -10.48
CA GLN A 143 0.14 2.01 -10.75
C GLN A 143 -0.97 2.08 -9.71
N SER A 144 -1.55 0.94 -9.35
CA SER A 144 -2.67 0.89 -8.42
C SER A 144 -2.75 -0.46 -7.73
N ILE A 145 -3.41 -0.46 -6.58
CA ILE A 145 -3.71 -1.63 -5.77
C ILE A 145 -5.16 -1.54 -5.33
N ALA A 146 -5.87 -2.66 -5.40
CA ALA A 146 -7.21 -2.83 -4.86
C ALA A 146 -7.26 -4.09 -3.98
N TYR A 147 -7.96 -4.01 -2.85
CA TYR A 147 -8.18 -5.17 -1.97
C TYR A 147 -9.64 -5.62 -2.02
N ALA A 148 -9.83 -6.91 -2.29
CA ALA A 148 -11.13 -7.55 -2.26
C ALA A 148 -11.35 -8.21 -0.90
N HIS A 149 -12.08 -7.54 0.00
CA HIS A 149 -12.30 -8.02 1.37
C HIS A 149 -12.99 -9.40 1.44
N HIS A 150 -13.92 -9.70 0.52
CA HIS A 150 -14.66 -10.96 0.56
C HIS A 150 -13.78 -12.16 0.20
N SER A 151 -13.00 -12.06 -0.87
CA SER A 151 -12.11 -13.13 -1.33
C SER A 151 -10.72 -13.07 -0.71
N ARG A 152 -10.44 -12.05 0.11
CA ARG A 152 -9.13 -11.76 0.71
C ARG A 152 -8.00 -11.80 -0.32
N GLN A 153 -8.25 -11.13 -1.44
CA GLN A 153 -7.30 -11.03 -2.53
C GLN A 153 -6.84 -9.59 -2.69
N LEU A 154 -5.53 -9.41 -2.80
CA LEU A 154 -4.96 -8.14 -3.24
C LEU A 154 -4.78 -8.20 -4.75
N ILE A 155 -5.24 -7.19 -5.46
CA ILE A 155 -5.06 -7.06 -6.91
C ILE A 155 -4.16 -5.87 -7.12
N SER A 156 -3.07 -6.05 -7.86
CA SER A 156 -2.17 -4.96 -8.21
C SER A 156 -1.93 -4.91 -9.71
N CYS A 157 -1.82 -3.69 -10.23
CA CYS A 157 -1.52 -3.44 -11.63
C CYS A 157 -0.23 -2.62 -11.76
N SER A 158 0.51 -2.89 -12.82
CA SER A 158 1.83 -2.32 -13.08
C SER A 158 1.91 -1.72 -14.49
N ALA A 159 2.89 -0.85 -14.69
CA ALA A 159 3.23 -0.30 -16.00
C ALA A 159 3.79 -1.36 -16.97
N ASP A 160 4.15 -2.55 -16.48
CA ASP A 160 4.55 -3.70 -17.32
C ASP A 160 3.36 -4.31 -18.10
N GLY A 161 2.14 -3.81 -17.87
CA GLY A 161 0.91 -4.29 -18.49
C GLY A 161 0.30 -5.52 -17.78
N GLY A 162 0.92 -5.97 -16.69
CA GLY A 162 0.49 -7.08 -15.88
C GLY A 162 -0.48 -6.68 -14.77
N ILE A 163 -1.41 -7.59 -14.49
CA ILE A 163 -2.24 -7.59 -13.28
C ILE A 163 -1.88 -8.84 -12.49
N VAL A 164 -1.51 -8.67 -11.24
CA VAL A 164 -1.17 -9.77 -10.34
C VAL A 164 -2.20 -9.83 -9.22
N VAL A 165 -2.73 -11.03 -8.97
CA VAL A 165 -3.66 -11.30 -7.88
C VAL A 165 -2.94 -12.09 -6.81
N TRP A 166 -2.88 -11.55 -5.60
CA TRP A 166 -2.23 -12.12 -4.44
C TRP A 166 -3.28 -12.70 -3.51
N ASN A 167 -3.10 -13.96 -3.15
CA ASN A 167 -3.94 -14.60 -2.14
C ASN A 167 -3.43 -14.25 -0.74
N MET A 168 -4.23 -13.56 0.07
CA MET A 168 -3.89 -13.16 1.43
C MET A 168 -4.33 -14.18 2.48
N ASP A 169 -5.02 -15.26 2.09
CA ASP A 169 -5.41 -16.38 2.98
C ASP A 169 -4.28 -17.38 3.24
N VAL A 170 -3.11 -17.19 2.63
CA VAL A 170 -1.95 -18.02 2.94
C VAL A 170 -1.48 -17.67 4.34
N GLU A 171 -1.96 -18.44 5.32
CA GLU A 171 -1.32 -18.58 6.62
C GLU A 171 0.14 -18.92 6.32
N ARG A 172 1.01 -17.92 6.46
CA ARG A 172 2.40 -18.11 6.14
C ARG A 172 2.93 -19.14 7.12
N GLN A 173 3.26 -20.29 6.58
CA GLN A 173 4.26 -21.16 7.18
C GLN A 173 5.61 -20.43 7.07
N GLU A 174 5.76 -19.36 7.86
CA GLU A 174 7.06 -19.02 8.40
C GLU A 174 7.62 -20.32 8.99
N HIS A 175 8.92 -20.54 8.86
CA HIS A 175 9.58 -21.80 9.22
C HIS A 175 9.52 -22.84 8.10
N HIS A 176 10.15 -22.59 6.95
CA HIS A 176 10.77 -23.65 6.14
C HIS A 176 12.13 -23.14 5.64
N CYS A 177 13.23 -23.82 5.97
CA CYS A 177 14.57 -23.52 5.47
C CYS A 177 14.53 -23.53 3.95
N ARG A 178 14.82 -22.40 3.29
CA ARG A 178 14.64 -22.26 1.83
C ARG A 178 15.51 -23.22 1.01
N LYS A 179 16.60 -23.75 1.59
CA LYS A 179 17.49 -24.74 0.96
C LYS A 179 16.96 -26.17 1.02
N CYS A 180 16.32 -26.58 2.12
CA CYS A 180 15.90 -27.98 2.32
C CYS A 180 14.40 -28.16 2.61
N GLY A 181 13.63 -27.07 2.67
CA GLY A 181 12.21 -27.07 2.98
C GLY A 181 11.86 -27.54 4.39
N LYS A 182 12.80 -27.59 5.36
CA LYS A 182 12.53 -28.05 6.75
C LYS A 182 12.04 -26.93 7.65
N ALA A 183 11.09 -27.19 8.53
CA ALA A 183 10.62 -26.15 9.43
C ALA A 183 11.63 -25.73 10.51
N VAL A 184 12.02 -24.45 10.52
CA VAL A 184 12.98 -23.87 11.46
C VAL A 184 12.37 -22.71 12.24
N CYS A 185 12.20 -22.92 13.54
CA CYS A 185 11.71 -21.91 14.48
C CYS A 185 12.86 -21.01 14.97
N GLY A 186 12.56 -19.80 15.48
CA GLY A 186 13.58 -18.90 16.04
C GLY A 186 14.27 -19.40 17.33
N LYS A 187 13.72 -20.44 17.97
CA LYS A 187 14.41 -21.19 19.05
C LYS A 187 15.34 -22.29 18.51
N CYS A 188 15.14 -22.69 17.26
CA CYS A 188 15.75 -23.86 16.64
C CYS A 188 17.02 -23.51 15.84
N SER A 189 17.11 -22.28 15.34
CA SER A 189 18.32 -21.72 14.75
C SER A 189 18.24 -20.19 14.78
N SER A 190 19.34 -19.55 15.17
CA SER A 190 19.53 -18.10 15.09
C SER A 190 20.28 -17.67 13.83
N LYS A 191 20.58 -18.62 12.93
CA LYS A 191 21.38 -18.39 11.73
C LYS A 191 20.51 -17.89 10.57
N SER A 192 21.01 -16.86 9.90
CA SER A 192 20.38 -16.21 8.77
C SER A 192 21.40 -16.06 7.64
N SER A 193 20.95 -16.11 6.39
CA SER A 193 21.82 -15.96 5.21
C SER A 193 21.28 -14.86 4.29
N THR A 194 22.19 -14.16 3.63
CA THR A 194 21.91 -13.09 2.65
C THR A 194 21.66 -13.61 1.21
N ILE A 195 21.35 -14.90 1.05
CA ILE A 195 21.09 -15.50 -0.27
C ILE A 195 19.57 -15.43 -0.56
N PRO A 196 19.12 -14.84 -1.69
CA PRO A 196 19.88 -14.42 -2.87
C PRO A 196 20.19 -12.91 -2.97
N LEU A 197 21.21 -12.63 -3.78
CA LEU A 197 22.00 -11.39 -3.98
C LEU A 197 21.26 -10.15 -4.54
N MET A 198 19.93 -10.12 -4.60
CA MET A 198 19.21 -8.94 -5.09
C MET A 198 18.98 -7.91 -3.97
N GLY A 199 20.08 -7.29 -3.51
CA GLY A 199 20.18 -5.95 -2.91
C GLY A 199 19.34 -5.53 -1.69
N PHE A 200 18.14 -6.09 -1.45
CA PHE A 200 17.16 -5.55 -0.50
C PHE A 200 16.17 -6.62 0.05
N GLU A 201 16.54 -7.89 0.18
CA GLU A 201 15.81 -8.84 1.06
C GLU A 201 16.44 -8.85 2.47
N PHE A 202 15.62 -8.84 3.54
CA PHE A 202 16.10 -9.13 4.90
C PHE A 202 16.65 -10.57 4.98
N GLU A 203 17.69 -10.78 5.78
CA GLU A 203 18.36 -12.08 5.89
C GLU A 203 17.35 -13.22 6.19
N VAL A 204 17.38 -14.25 5.35
CA VAL A 204 16.43 -15.37 5.43
C VAL A 204 16.99 -16.43 6.37
N ARG A 205 16.16 -16.96 7.28
CA ARG A 205 16.59 -18.04 8.21
C ARG A 205 16.89 -19.33 7.45
N VAL A 206 18.02 -19.93 7.79
CA VAL A 206 18.50 -21.22 7.27
C VAL A 206 18.73 -22.15 8.46
N CYS A 207 18.45 -23.45 8.34
CA CYS A 207 18.81 -24.37 9.42
C CYS A 207 20.33 -24.47 9.55
N ASP A 208 20.83 -24.75 10.75
CA ASP A 208 22.28 -24.80 11.03
C ASP A 208 23.03 -25.71 10.03
N SER A 209 22.48 -26.90 9.74
CA SER A 209 23.06 -27.82 8.76
C SER A 209 23.16 -27.25 7.34
N CYS A 210 22.21 -26.39 6.95
CA CYS A 210 22.23 -25.74 5.64
C CYS A 210 23.10 -24.49 5.65
N TYR A 211 23.20 -23.78 6.77
CA TYR A 211 24.10 -22.65 6.96
C TYR A 211 25.57 -23.10 6.82
N ASP A 212 25.95 -24.20 7.48
CA ASP A 212 27.32 -24.73 7.42
C ASP A 212 27.70 -25.33 6.05
N SER A 213 26.70 -25.65 5.23
CA SER A 213 26.88 -26.15 3.86
C SER A 213 26.98 -25.05 2.79
N ILE A 214 26.87 -23.79 3.19
CA ILE A 214 27.12 -22.64 2.33
C ILE A 214 28.60 -22.30 2.52
N THR A 215 29.45 -22.80 1.62
CA THR A 215 30.88 -22.45 1.58
C THR A 215 31.08 -21.18 0.75
N ASP A 216 32.10 -20.39 1.08
CA ASP A 216 32.47 -19.12 0.41
C ASP A 216 32.60 -19.24 -1.14
N GLU A 217 32.77 -20.44 -1.67
CA GLU A 217 32.80 -20.73 -3.12
C GLU A 217 31.44 -20.61 -3.85
N GLN A 218 30.33 -20.42 -3.14
CA GLN A 218 29.03 -20.03 -3.73
C GLN A 218 28.81 -18.51 -3.66
N HIS A 219 29.67 -17.77 -2.95
CA HIS A 219 29.66 -16.31 -2.92
C HIS A 219 30.25 -15.69 -4.18
N ASN A 220 31.01 -16.47 -4.98
CA ASN A 220 31.93 -15.94 -5.99
C ASN A 220 31.82 -16.61 -7.37
N ARG A 221 30.76 -17.39 -7.63
CA ARG A 221 30.68 -18.23 -8.84
C ARG A 221 29.98 -17.59 -10.05
N ASP A 222 29.39 -16.40 -9.90
CA ASP A 222 28.73 -15.70 -11.01
C ASP A 222 29.49 -14.45 -11.49
N THR A 223 30.70 -14.20 -10.96
CA THR A 223 31.55 -13.08 -11.40
C THR A 223 32.34 -13.37 -12.68
N GLU A 224 32.33 -14.61 -13.20
CA GLU A 224 33.08 -15.02 -14.40
C GLU A 224 32.25 -15.51 -15.60
N GLU A 225 30.91 -15.56 -15.54
CA GLU A 225 30.10 -15.66 -16.77
C GLU A 225 29.74 -14.26 -17.31
N GLY A 226 30.80 -13.50 -17.60
CA GLY A 226 30.72 -12.34 -18.46
C GLY A 226 30.72 -12.77 -19.93
N HIS A 227 29.96 -12.03 -20.74
CA HIS A 227 29.97 -11.96 -22.21
C HIS A 227 28.91 -12.79 -22.95
N ILE A 228 27.67 -12.30 -22.92
CA ILE A 228 26.84 -12.30 -24.13
C ILE A 228 26.56 -10.83 -24.50
N ALA A 229 27.02 -10.46 -25.69
CA ALA A 229 26.94 -9.12 -26.24
C ALA A 229 25.48 -8.61 -26.33
N LEU A 230 25.23 -7.40 -25.83
CA LEU A 230 24.00 -6.66 -26.11
C LEU A 230 24.11 -6.00 -27.49
N PRO A 231 23.11 -6.13 -28.39
CA PRO A 231 23.07 -5.30 -29.58
C PRO A 231 22.74 -3.86 -29.18
N SER A 232 23.54 -2.94 -29.69
CA SER A 232 23.29 -1.51 -29.66
C SER A 232 22.02 -1.17 -30.44
N HIS A 233 20.98 -0.67 -29.76
CA HIS A 233 19.96 0.11 -30.45
C HIS A 233 19.62 1.41 -29.70
N SER A 234 19.86 2.46 -30.46
CA SER A 234 19.55 3.88 -30.31
C SER A 234 18.26 4.21 -29.55
N ARG A 235 18.38 5.18 -28.62
CA ARG A 235 17.28 6.03 -28.16
C ARG A 235 16.56 6.67 -29.35
N PRO A 236 15.25 6.91 -29.20
CA PRO A 236 14.75 8.26 -29.43
C PRO A 236 14.07 8.80 -28.18
N GLY A 237 14.30 10.08 -27.94
CA GLY A 237 13.58 10.85 -26.93
C GLY A 237 12.09 10.85 -27.24
N GLY A 238 11.29 10.72 -26.18
CA GLY A 238 9.85 10.90 -26.23
C GLY A 238 9.42 11.56 -24.94
N HIS A 239 9.10 12.85 -25.00
CA HIS A 239 8.30 13.51 -23.97
C HIS A 239 6.97 12.75 -23.87
N SER A 240 6.70 12.12 -22.73
CA SER A 240 5.41 11.51 -22.45
C SER A 240 4.78 12.22 -21.27
N SER A 241 3.83 13.09 -21.59
CA SER A 241 2.85 13.62 -20.65
C SER A 241 2.01 12.45 -20.11
N THR A 242 2.33 12.00 -18.90
CA THR A 242 1.53 11.01 -18.18
C THR A 242 0.19 11.61 -17.76
N LEU A 243 -0.85 11.23 -18.49
CA LEU A 243 -2.23 11.23 -18.03
C LEU A 243 -2.36 10.20 -16.90
N GLU A 244 -2.54 10.67 -15.67
CA GLU A 244 -2.93 9.83 -14.54
C GLU A 244 -4.40 9.46 -14.71
N ILE A 245 -4.67 8.22 -15.13
CA ILE A 245 -6.00 7.64 -15.04
C ILE A 245 -6.08 6.97 -13.67
N SER A 246 -6.52 7.72 -12.65
CA SER A 246 -6.93 7.15 -11.36
C SER A 246 -8.24 6.40 -11.54
N CYS A 247 -8.16 5.11 -11.87
CA CYS A 247 -9.31 4.20 -11.81
C CYS A 247 -9.62 3.88 -10.35
N HIS A 248 -10.47 4.67 -9.71
CA HIS A 248 -10.96 4.38 -8.36
C HIS A 248 -12.23 3.52 -8.43
N PHE A 249 -12.10 2.20 -8.32
CA PHE A 249 -13.24 1.33 -8.02
C PHE A 249 -13.50 1.38 -6.52
N SER A 250 -14.32 2.34 -6.09
CA SER A 250 -14.88 2.34 -4.74
C SER A 250 -16.04 1.32 -4.72
N PHE A 251 -15.76 0.09 -4.30
CA PHE A 251 -16.83 -0.86 -3.99
C PHE A 251 -17.57 -0.34 -2.76
N ARG A 252 -18.76 0.25 -2.99
CA ARG A 252 -19.69 0.61 -1.93
C ARG A 252 -19.98 -0.64 -1.08
N ARG A 253 -19.81 -0.53 0.24
CA ARG A 253 -20.46 -1.44 1.20
C ARG A 253 -21.97 -1.42 0.89
N MET A 254 -22.52 -2.53 0.40
CA MET A 254 -23.96 -2.75 0.54
C MET A 254 -24.21 -3.00 2.03
N GLY A 255 -24.83 -2.02 2.70
CA GLY A 255 -25.31 -2.18 4.07
C GLY A 255 -26.32 -3.33 4.17
N PRO A 256 -26.54 -3.88 5.37
CA PRO A 256 -27.52 -4.94 5.58
C PRO A 256 -28.91 -4.44 5.19
N ARG A 257 -29.60 -5.19 4.32
CA ARG A 257 -31.01 -4.95 4.00
C ARG A 257 -31.80 -4.98 5.30
N ALA A 258 -32.37 -3.83 5.67
CA ALA A 258 -33.39 -3.76 6.70
C ALA A 258 -34.57 -4.62 6.24
N LEU A 259 -34.81 -5.73 6.94
CA LEU A 259 -36.06 -6.46 6.88
C LEU A 259 -37.16 -5.52 7.40
N GLN A 260 -37.92 -4.92 6.50
CA GLN A 260 -39.21 -4.33 6.85
C GLN A 260 -40.14 -5.48 7.22
N SER A 261 -40.44 -5.63 8.52
CA SER A 261 -41.59 -6.37 9.00
C SER A 261 -42.85 -5.63 8.55
N LEU A 262 -43.52 -6.19 7.55
CA LEU A 262 -44.87 -5.79 7.17
C LEU A 262 -45.83 -6.09 8.33
N SER A 263 -46.28 -5.04 8.99
CA SER A 263 -47.46 -5.05 9.85
C SER A 263 -48.69 -5.41 9.02
N HIS A 264 -49.18 -6.65 9.17
CA HIS A 264 -50.54 -6.98 8.76
C HIS A 264 -51.49 -6.57 9.88
N GLY A 265 -52.24 -5.49 9.62
CA GLY A 265 -53.46 -5.18 10.35
C GLY A 265 -54.53 -6.24 10.05
N GLY A 266 -55.02 -6.87 11.10
CA GLY A 266 -56.26 -7.64 11.10
C GLY A 266 -57.21 -7.02 12.11
N THR A 267 -58.32 -6.48 11.60
CA THR A 267 -59.44 -5.91 12.37
C THR A 267 -60.25 -6.98 13.12
N PRO A 268 -61.00 -6.59 14.17
CA PRO A 268 -61.67 -7.51 15.07
C PRO A 268 -63.05 -7.95 14.55
N CYS A 269 -63.40 -9.21 14.84
CA CYS A 269 -64.77 -9.73 15.03
C CYS A 269 -64.69 -10.82 16.09
#